data_AF-A0A9X7J5Y4-F1
#
_entry.id   AF-A0A9X7J5Y4-F1
#
_cell.length_a   1.000
_cell.length_b   1.000
_cell.length_c   1.000
_cell.angle_alpha   90.00
_cell.angle_beta   90.00
_cell.angle_gamma   90.00
#
_symmetry.space_group_name_H-M   'P 1'
#
loop_
_entity.id
_entity.type
_entity.pdbx_description
1 polymer ?
#
loop_
_entity_poly.entity_id
_entity_poly.type
_entity_poly.pdbx_seq_one_letter_code
_entity_poly.pdbx_strand_id
1 'polypeptide(L)'
;MFLNKIRVKELMQEKANGNYHEFARQLDVDVAQVYRILTKNSKAGPKFLGRFMRFCQDNGLDFRQYIFLEEPLHICNNTKDTGTEG
;
A
#
# COMPACT_ATOMS: atom_id res chain seq x y z
N MET A 1 -3.41 13.48 -0.85
CA MET A 1 -2.61 12.29 -1.20
C MET A 1 -3.30 11.05 -0.68
N PHE A 2 -3.51 10.11 -1.58
CA PHE A 2 -4.15 8.83 -1.34
C PHE A 2 -3.09 7.73 -1.36
N LEU A 3 -3.30 6.72 -0.55
CA LEU A 3 -2.45 5.54 -0.47
C LEU A 3 -3.26 4.34 -0.98
N ASN A 4 -2.71 3.59 -1.91
CA ASN A 4 -3.27 2.33 -2.37
C ASN A 4 -3.11 1.26 -1.29
N LYS A 5 -4.08 1.17 -0.38
CA LYS A 5 -4.03 0.24 0.75
C LYS A 5 -3.92 -1.23 0.32
N ILE A 6 -4.46 -1.58 -0.85
CA ILE A 6 -4.40 -2.95 -1.39
C ILE A 6 -2.97 -3.27 -1.77
N ARG A 7 -2.36 -2.46 -2.64
CA ARG A 7 -0.96 -2.63 -3.07
C ARG A 7 0.02 -2.58 -1.91
N VAL A 8 -0.23 -1.72 -0.91
CA VAL A 8 0.62 -1.65 0.28
C VAL A 8 0.47 -2.90 1.16
N LYS A 9 -0.71 -3.52 1.23
CA LYS A 9 -0.90 -4.81 1.90
C LYS A 9 -0.21 -5.96 1.18
N GLU A 10 -0.25 -5.98 -0.15
CA GLU A 10 0.51 -6.95 -0.97
C GLU A 10 2.01 -6.79 -0.72
N LEU A 11 2.51 -5.55 -0.75
CA LEU A 11 3.90 -5.24 -0.44
C LEU A 11 4.29 -5.66 0.99
N MET A 12 3.39 -5.47 1.97
CA MET A 12 3.60 -5.96 3.34
C MET A 12 3.64 -7.49 3.39
N GLN A 13 2.82 -8.17 2.59
CA GLN A 13 2.87 -9.62 2.47
C GLN A 13 4.22 -10.10 1.91
N GLU A 14 4.73 -9.43 0.89
CA GLU A 14 6.01 -9.76 0.24
C GLU A 14 7.23 -9.46 1.11
N LYS A 15 7.27 -8.29 1.77
CA LYS A 15 8.46 -7.80 2.49
C LYS A 15 8.50 -8.14 3.97
N ALA A 16 7.33 -8.41 4.56
CA ALA A 16 7.19 -8.61 5.99
C ALA A 16 6.33 -9.84 6.32
N ASN A 17 6.03 -10.70 5.34
CA ASN A 17 5.17 -11.89 5.52
C ASN A 17 3.81 -11.57 6.18
N GLY A 18 3.26 -10.39 5.86
CA GLY A 18 1.99 -9.92 6.40
C GLY A 18 2.06 -9.39 7.84
N ASN A 19 3.25 -9.30 8.43
CA ASN A 19 3.45 -8.86 9.81
C ASN A 19 3.54 -7.32 9.90
N TYR A 20 2.56 -6.72 10.59
CA TYR A 20 2.50 -5.28 10.83
C TYR A 20 3.67 -4.74 11.64
N HIS A 21 4.18 -5.50 12.63
CA HIS A 21 5.33 -5.07 13.44
C HIS A 21 6.60 -4.99 12.62
N GLU A 22 6.85 -6.02 11.82
CA GLU A 22 8.02 -6.09 10.95
C GLU A 22 7.95 -5.01 9.87
N PHE A 23 6.79 -4.83 9.25
CA PHE A 23 6.61 -3.78 8.25
C PHE A 23 6.75 -2.37 8.83
N ALA A 24 6.22 -2.12 10.02
CA ALA A 24 6.39 -0.85 10.72
C ALA A 24 7.86 -0.57 11.06
N ARG A 25 8.62 -1.61 11.44
CA ARG A 25 10.06 -1.53 11.70
C ARG A 25 10.83 -1.17 10.44
N GLN A 26 10.51 -1.80 9.31
CA GLN A 26 11.13 -1.48 8.02
C GLN A 26 10.81 -0.05 7.54
N LEU A 27 9.60 0.43 7.85
CA LEU A 27 9.14 1.78 7.53
C LEU A 27 9.62 2.86 8.52
N ASP A 28 10.23 2.47 9.65
CA ASP A 28 10.59 3.37 10.77
C ASP A 28 9.38 4.21 11.27
N VAL A 29 8.27 3.51 11.54
CA VAL A 29 7.02 4.10 12.08
C VAL A 29 6.39 3.23 13.17
N ASP A 30 5.40 3.78 13.87
CA ASP A 30 4.66 3.05 14.90
C ASP A 30 3.70 2.01 14.29
N VAL A 31 3.61 0.82 14.91
CA VAL A 31 2.77 -0.29 14.43
C VAL A 31 1.29 0.09 14.41
N ALA A 32 0.82 0.83 15.43
CA ALA A 32 -0.57 1.28 15.47
C ALA A 32 -0.85 2.32 14.39
N GLN A 33 0.15 3.08 13.94
CA GLN A 33 0.02 3.96 12.78
C GLN A 33 -0.18 3.14 11.49
N VAL A 34 0.65 2.12 11.23
CA VAL A 34 0.50 1.23 10.07
C VAL A 34 -0.87 0.55 10.07
N TYR A 35 -1.24 -0.06 11.20
CA TYR A 35 -2.52 -0.76 11.35
C TYR A 35 -3.71 0.17 11.09
N ARG A 36 -3.70 1.39 11.66
CA ARG A 36 -4.77 2.37 11.42
C ARG A 36 -4.87 2.76 9.94
N ILE A 37 -3.75 2.94 9.25
CA ILE A 37 -3.74 3.36 7.83
C ILE A 37 -4.21 2.23 6.91
N LEU A 38 -3.74 0.99 7.12
CA LEU A 38 -4.02 -0.13 6.23
C LEU A 38 -5.36 -0.82 6.52
N THR A 39 -5.81 -0.84 7.77
CA THR A 39 -7.02 -1.57 8.18
C THR A 39 -8.22 -0.65 8.36
N LYS A 40 -8.03 0.56 8.89
CA LYS A 40 -9.13 1.50 9.11
C LYS A 40 -9.26 2.49 7.96
N ASN A 41 -10.36 3.26 7.96
CA ASN A 41 -10.60 4.31 6.98
C ASN A 41 -9.77 5.60 7.26
N SER A 42 -8.60 5.46 7.89
CA SER A 42 -7.71 6.58 8.16
C SER A 42 -6.91 6.96 6.91
N LYS A 43 -6.72 8.26 6.71
CA LYS A 43 -5.84 8.81 5.67
C LYS A 43 -4.39 8.76 6.13
N ALA A 44 -3.48 8.45 5.21
CA ALA A 44 -2.05 8.51 5.47
C ALA A 44 -1.61 9.99 5.51
N GLY A 45 -1.07 10.42 6.66
CA GLY A 45 -0.51 11.77 6.81
C GLY A 45 0.85 11.92 6.12
N PRO A 46 1.31 13.16 5.90
CA PRO A 46 2.56 13.44 5.19
C PRO A 46 3.79 12.77 5.81
N LYS A 47 3.83 12.64 7.15
CA LYS A 47 4.91 11.93 7.86
C LYS A 47 4.99 10.45 7.46
N PHE A 48 3.85 9.76 7.38
CA PHE A 48 3.83 8.36 6.95
C PHE A 48 4.23 8.24 5.48
N LEU A 49 3.65 9.08 4.63
CA LEU A 49 3.91 9.06 3.19
C LEU A 49 5.40 9.30 2.90
N GLY A 50 6.04 10.26 3.57
CA GLY A 50 7.48 10.50 3.43
C GLY A 50 8.33 9.29 3.83
N ARG A 51 7.99 8.63 4.95
CA ARG A 51 8.67 7.40 5.39
C ARG A 51 8.46 6.24 4.41
N PHE A 52 7.25 6.07 3.92
CA PHE A 52 6.92 5.06 2.92
C PHE A 52 7.64 5.29 1.59
N MET A 53 7.67 6.53 1.10
CA MET A 53 8.43 6.90 -0.09
C MET A 53 9.91 6.59 0.07
N ARG A 54 10.47 6.89 1.25
CA ARG A 54 11.87 6.58 1.54
C ARG A 54 12.12 5.07 1.52
N PHE A 55 11.27 4.29 2.18
CA PHE A 55 11.34 2.83 2.13
C PHE A 55 11.29 2.30 0.70
N CYS A 56 10.39 2.83 -0.14
CA CYS A 56 10.32 2.44 -1.55
C CYS A 56 11.65 2.73 -2.27
N GLN A 57 12.19 3.93 -2.11
CA GLN A 57 13.48 4.31 -2.72
C GLN A 57 14.62 3.40 -2.27
N ASP A 58 14.73 3.14 -0.97
CA ASP A 58 15.78 2.30 -0.39
C ASP A 58 15.66 0.82 -0.85
N ASN A 59 14.47 0.40 -1.31
CA ASN A 59 14.19 -0.94 -1.84
C ASN A 59 14.10 -1.01 -3.38
N GLY A 60 14.39 0.08 -4.09
CA GLY A 60 14.28 0.14 -5.56
C GLY A 60 12.85 0.04 -6.10
N LEU A 61 11.85 0.40 -5.29
CA LEU A 61 10.43 0.39 -5.64
C LEU A 61 9.96 1.77 -6.12
N ASP A 62 9.05 1.79 -7.09
CA ASP A 62 8.40 3.04 -7.52
C ASP A 62 7.22 3.38 -6.60
N PHE A 63 7.41 4.37 -5.72
CA PHE A 63 6.38 4.84 -4.79
C PHE A 63 5.11 5.36 -5.50
N ARG A 64 5.19 5.76 -6.77
CA ARG A 64 4.06 6.29 -7.57
C ARG A 64 3.01 5.22 -7.86
N GLN A 65 3.35 3.94 -7.73
CA GLN A 65 2.40 2.83 -7.82
C GLN A 65 1.50 2.72 -6.57
N TYR A 66 1.91 3.35 -5.48
CA TYR A 66 1.24 3.26 -4.17
C TYR A 66 0.63 4.59 -3.73
N ILE A 67 1.19 5.74 -4.13
CA ILE A 67 0.75 7.07 -3.69
C ILE A 67 0.20 7.86 -4.86
N PHE A 68 -1.02 8.37 -4.70
CA PHE A 68 -1.72 9.18 -5.70
C PHE A 68 -2.07 10.57 -5.15
N LEU A 69 -2.13 11.58 -6.02
CA LEU A 69 -2.55 12.93 -5.61
C LEU A 69 -4.05 12.99 -5.33
N GLU A 70 -4.83 12.34 -6.19
CA GLU A 70 -6.29 12.22 -6.14
C GLU A 70 -6.73 10.79 -5.80
N GLU A 71 -8.00 10.60 -5.46
CA GLU A 71 -8.53 9.27 -5.17
C GLU A 71 -8.48 8.44 -6.46
N PRO A 72 -7.74 7.33 -6.49
CA PRO A 72 -7.72 6.50 -7.68
C PRO A 72 -9.13 5.97 -7.92
N LEU A 73 -9.64 6.14 -9.14
CA LEU A 73 -10.85 5.45 -9.58
C LEU A 73 -10.66 3.95 -9.28
N HIS A 74 -11.65 3.31 -8.65
CA HIS A 74 -11.61 1.88 -8.40
C HIS A 74 -11.48 1.11 -9.72
N ILE A 75 -10.26 0.76 -10.12
CA ILE A 75 -10.04 -0.19 -11.21
C ILE A 75 -10.21 -1.59 -10.62
N CYS A 76 -11.47 -2.00 -10.46
CA CYS A 76 -11.84 -3.40 -10.34
C CYS A 76 -11.89 -3.97 -11.75
N ASN A 77 -10.76 -4.22 -12.41
CA ASN A 77 -10.80 -4.97 -13.67
C ASN A 77 -11.04 -6.46 -13.37
N ASN A 78 -12.26 -6.77 -12.94
CA ASN A 78 -12.81 -8.12 -12.97
C ASN A 78 -13.26 -8.43 -14.41
N THR A 79 -12.36 -8.39 -15.39
CA THR A 79 -12.60 -9.16 -16.62
C THR A 79 -12.17 -10.59 -16.34
N LYS A 80 -13.10 -11.35 -15.75
CA LYS A 80 -13.15 -12.78 -16.03
C LYS A 80 -13.51 -12.89 -17.51
N ASP A 81 -12.51 -13.01 -18.36
CA ASP A 81 -12.71 -13.53 -19.71
C ASP A 81 -13.17 -14.99 -19.58
N THR A 82 -14.48 -15.18 -19.44
CA THR A 82 -15.13 -16.45 -19.76
C THR A 82 -15.70 -16.32 -21.16
N GLY A 83 -14.82 -16.35 -22.16
CA GLY A 83 -15.20 -16.66 -23.52
C GLY A 83 -15.47 -18.17 -23.62
N THR A 84 -16.72 -18.57 -23.41
CA THR A 84 -17.22 -19.85 -23.93
C THR A 84 -17.79 -19.54 -25.31
N GLU A 85 -17.03 -19.87 -26.35
CA GLU A 85 -17.55 -19.92 -27.72
C GLU A 85 -18.38 -21.21 -27.85
N GLY A 86 -19.64 -21.06 -28.24
CA GLY A 86 -20.57 -22.14 -28.58
C GLY A 86 -20.73 -22.31 -30.09
#